data_AF-A0A9P9IFE4-F1
#
_entry.id   AF-A0A9P9IFE4-F1
#
_cell.length_a   1.000
_cell.length_b   1.000
_cell.length_c   1.000
_cell.angle_alpha   90.00
_cell.angle_beta   90.00
_cell.angle_gamma   90.00
#
_symmetry.space_group_name_H-M   'P 1'
#
loop_
_entity.id
_entity.type
_entity.pdbx_description
1 polymer ?
#
loop_
_entity_poly.entity_id
_entity_poly.type
_entity_poly.pdbx_seq_one_letter_code
_entity_poly.pdbx_strand_id
1 'polypeptide(L)'
;MTADAVEILDAEKLTTVISVVHDWGSAMCQRMYNFYPSRVSGLIMVNVAYILPTGQFDLDAVNKVTKEAYGFSIYECWHFLTAEDAADVMNQNLESTSPGEMRKFVTKGRTQPTLPYVTPDHKADFMDRFCKDGGFDAPSCWYKALTFAVQNEADTLVAEEAKTVKVPVFYWGGEQDFVCRPAALQLSVDAGLLRMSRV
;
A
#
# COMPACT_ATOMS: atom_id res chain seq x y z
N MET A 1 0.07 11.68 7.07
CA MET A 1 0.31 10.28 7.49
C MET A 1 1.66 10.08 8.18
N THR A 2 2.81 10.28 7.53
CA THR A 2 4.12 10.07 8.21
C THR A 2 4.38 11.07 9.34
N ALA A 3 3.99 12.33 9.16
CA ALA A 3 4.01 13.35 10.22
C ALA A 3 3.09 12.97 11.39
N ASP A 4 1.84 12.58 11.11
CA ASP A 4 0.89 12.13 12.14
C ASP A 4 1.42 10.92 12.92
N ALA A 5 2.08 9.96 12.25
CA ALA A 5 2.74 8.84 12.92
C ALA A 5 3.86 9.30 13.85
N VAL A 6 4.65 10.31 13.45
CA VAL A 6 5.67 10.93 14.28
C VAL A 6 5.06 11.64 15.49
N GLU A 7 3.96 12.37 15.31
CA GLU A 7 3.24 13.04 16.41
C GLU A 7 2.70 12.02 17.43
N ILE A 8 2.17 10.87 16.97
CA ILE A 8 1.76 9.77 17.83
C ILE A 8 2.97 9.25 18.63
N LEU A 9 4.12 9.01 17.97
CA LEU A 9 5.32 8.57 18.68
C LEU A 9 5.79 9.58 19.73
N ASP A 10 5.69 10.88 19.44
CA ASP A 10 6.07 11.93 20.40
C ASP A 10 5.12 11.94 21.60
N ALA A 11 3.81 11.81 21.37
CA ALA A 11 2.80 11.69 22.42
C ALA A 11 3.03 10.47 23.33
N GLU A 12 3.40 9.34 22.72
CA GLU A 12 3.75 8.09 23.41
C GLU A 12 5.18 8.09 23.99
N LYS A 13 5.95 9.17 23.80
CA LYS A 13 7.35 9.33 24.25
C LYS A 13 8.29 8.26 23.71
N LEU A 14 8.04 7.80 22.49
CA LEU A 14 8.85 6.83 21.77
C LEU A 14 9.81 7.54 20.81
N THR A 15 11.10 7.47 21.09
CA THR A 15 12.12 8.10 20.23
C THR A 15 12.33 7.33 18.92
N THR A 16 12.33 6.00 18.98
CA THR A 16 12.67 5.15 17.83
C THR A 16 11.85 3.87 17.86
N VAL A 17 11.40 3.39 16.70
CA VAL A 17 10.58 2.18 16.55
C VAL A 17 11.07 1.28 15.43
N ILE A 18 10.66 0.02 15.45
CA ILE A 18 10.67 -0.84 14.26
C ILE A 18 9.33 -0.59 13.54
N SER A 19 9.39 -0.14 12.29
CA SER A 19 8.19 0.18 11.51
C SER A 19 7.72 -1.07 10.76
N VAL A 20 6.51 -1.57 11.08
CA VAL A 20 5.95 -2.84 10.55
C VAL A 20 4.51 -2.63 10.13
N VAL A 21 4.17 -3.00 8.90
CA VAL A 21 2.89 -2.66 8.26
C VAL A 21 2.67 -3.53 7.01
N HIS A 22 1.44 -3.59 6.53
CA HIS A 22 0.99 -4.34 5.36
C HIS A 22 0.33 -3.40 4.32
N ASP A 23 0.45 -3.74 3.03
CA ASP A 23 -0.22 -3.05 1.90
C ASP A 23 0.10 -1.54 1.84
N TRP A 24 -0.87 -0.62 1.74
CA TRP A 24 -0.63 0.83 1.79
C TRP A 24 0.08 1.29 3.06
N GLY A 25 -0.07 0.54 4.15
CA GLY A 25 0.74 0.74 5.35
C GLY A 25 2.23 0.64 5.01
N SER A 26 2.65 -0.35 4.21
CA SER A 26 4.04 -0.51 3.76
C SER A 26 4.54 0.68 2.94
N ALA A 27 3.68 1.30 2.13
CA ALA A 27 4.03 2.56 1.47
C ALA A 27 4.26 3.70 2.48
N MET A 28 3.50 3.72 3.58
CA MET A 28 3.70 4.68 4.68
C MET A 28 4.97 4.41 5.48
N CYS A 29 5.28 3.15 5.86
CA CYS A 29 6.44 2.87 6.72
C CYS A 29 7.77 3.20 6.05
N GLN A 30 7.90 2.86 4.76
CA GLN A 30 9.10 3.19 4.01
C GLN A 30 9.27 4.71 3.93
N ARG A 31 8.18 5.47 3.76
CA ARG A 31 8.21 6.94 3.75
C ARG A 31 8.49 7.51 5.13
N MET A 32 8.03 6.87 6.20
CA MET A 32 8.38 7.25 7.57
C MET A 32 9.89 7.11 7.79
N TYR A 33 10.51 6.02 7.34
CA TYR A 33 11.98 5.91 7.34
C TYR A 33 12.64 6.98 6.46
N ASN A 34 12.12 7.22 5.25
CA ASN A 34 12.72 8.17 4.31
C ASN A 34 12.70 9.63 4.83
N PHE A 35 11.59 10.07 5.44
CA PHE A 35 11.46 11.43 5.99
C PHE A 35 12.02 11.58 7.40
N TYR A 36 11.94 10.52 8.21
CA TYR A 36 12.30 10.54 9.63
C TYR A 36 13.22 9.37 9.98
N PRO A 37 14.41 9.26 9.35
CA PRO A 37 15.27 8.08 9.50
C PRO A 37 15.72 7.84 10.95
N SER A 38 15.84 8.88 11.77
CA SER A 38 16.18 8.77 13.20
C SER A 38 15.08 8.12 14.04
N ARG A 39 13.84 8.06 13.53
CA ARG A 39 12.68 7.50 14.21
C ARG A 39 12.49 6.01 13.92
N VAL A 40 13.23 5.44 12.97
CA VAL A 40 13.07 4.06 12.53
C VAL A 40 14.39 3.29 12.71
N SER A 41 14.43 2.31 13.62
CA SER A 41 15.59 1.45 13.84
C SER A 41 15.57 0.14 13.04
N GLY A 42 14.43 -0.18 12.41
CA GLY A 42 14.26 -1.33 11.54
C GLY A 42 13.00 -1.17 10.70
N LEU A 43 13.02 -1.68 9.47
CA LEU A 43 11.94 -1.56 8.51
C LEU A 43 11.42 -2.95 8.13
N ILE A 44 10.14 -3.20 8.37
CA ILE A 44 9.46 -4.43 7.96
C ILE A 44 8.36 -4.09 6.98
N MET A 45 8.53 -4.58 5.75
CA MET A 45 7.60 -4.42 4.65
C MET A 45 6.85 -5.73 4.44
N VAL A 46 5.54 -5.72 4.70
CA VAL A 46 4.66 -6.86 4.42
C VAL A 46 3.87 -6.53 3.17
N ASN A 47 3.90 -7.43 2.19
CA ASN A 47 3.30 -7.31 0.87
C ASN A 47 4.05 -6.40 -0.12
N VAL A 48 3.96 -5.07 0.04
CA VAL A 48 4.51 -4.09 -0.92
C VAL A 48 6.04 -3.99 -0.76
N ALA A 49 6.78 -4.23 -1.85
CA ALA A 49 8.23 -4.06 -1.88
C ALA A 49 8.64 -2.57 -1.84
N TYR A 50 9.93 -2.28 -1.63
CA TYR A 50 10.41 -0.91 -1.49
C TYR A 50 10.11 -0.06 -2.74
N ILE A 51 9.36 1.03 -2.55
CA ILE A 51 9.04 1.99 -3.59
C ILE A 51 9.97 3.19 -3.43
N LEU A 52 10.87 3.39 -4.38
CA LEU A 52 11.75 4.55 -4.42
C LEU A 52 10.91 5.85 -4.50
N PRO A 53 11.14 6.85 -3.63
CA PRO A 53 10.53 8.17 -3.77
C PRO A 53 11.12 8.91 -4.97
N THR A 54 10.43 8.82 -6.11
CA THR A 54 10.79 9.49 -7.36
C THR A 54 9.96 10.74 -7.65
N GLY A 55 8.82 10.91 -6.95
CA GLY A 55 7.84 11.96 -7.27
C GLY A 55 7.13 11.74 -8.61
N GLN A 56 7.15 10.52 -9.14
CA GLN A 56 6.52 10.18 -10.42
C GLN A 56 5.77 8.85 -10.30
N PHE A 57 4.48 8.88 -10.65
CA PHE A 57 3.65 7.70 -10.80
C PHE A 57 2.66 7.95 -11.94
N ASP A 58 2.51 6.96 -12.81
CA ASP A 58 1.56 6.97 -13.92
C ASP A 58 0.88 5.60 -13.95
N LEU A 59 -0.41 5.58 -13.64
CA LEU A 59 -1.19 4.36 -13.52
C LEU A 59 -1.28 3.61 -14.86
N ASP A 60 -1.51 4.33 -15.95
CA ASP A 60 -1.66 3.75 -17.29
C ASP A 60 -0.33 3.15 -17.77
N ALA A 61 0.78 3.85 -17.52
CA ALA A 61 2.11 3.35 -17.85
C ALA A 61 2.45 2.08 -17.07
N VAL A 62 2.16 2.04 -15.76
CA VAL A 62 2.41 0.85 -14.94
C VAL A 62 1.53 -0.32 -15.39
N ASN A 63 0.24 -0.09 -15.65
CA ASN A 63 -0.67 -1.13 -16.15
C ASN A 63 -0.23 -1.65 -17.53
N LYS A 64 0.23 -0.78 -18.43
CA LYS A 64 0.79 -1.19 -19.72
C LYS A 64 2.01 -2.09 -19.57
N VAL A 65 3.01 -1.65 -18.79
CA VAL A 65 4.26 -2.41 -18.57
C VAL A 65 3.97 -3.76 -17.93
N THR A 66 3.09 -3.79 -16.95
CA THR A 66 2.77 -5.03 -16.21
C THR A 66 1.94 -5.99 -17.05
N LYS A 67 1.06 -5.48 -17.93
CA LYS A 67 0.37 -6.30 -18.92
C LYS A 67 1.31 -6.93 -19.94
N GLU A 68 2.31 -6.19 -20.40
CA GLU A 68 3.36 -6.72 -21.30
C GLU A 68 4.22 -7.78 -20.60
N ALA A 69 4.57 -7.58 -19.32
CA ALA A 69 5.42 -8.49 -18.56
C ALA A 69 4.70 -9.74 -18.03
N TYR A 70 3.45 -9.61 -17.59
CA TYR A 70 2.72 -10.66 -16.85
C TYR A 70 1.45 -11.14 -17.54
N GLY A 71 1.04 -10.51 -18.64
CA GLY A 71 -0.19 -10.82 -19.37
C GLY A 71 -1.45 -10.14 -18.80
N PHE A 72 -1.32 -9.33 -17.75
CA PHE A 72 -2.42 -8.60 -17.13
C PHE A 72 -1.95 -7.31 -16.44
N SER A 73 -2.84 -6.33 -16.33
CA SER A 73 -2.63 -5.05 -15.63
C SER A 73 -2.76 -5.25 -14.11
N ILE A 74 -1.70 -5.02 -13.33
CA ILE A 74 -1.71 -5.31 -11.88
C ILE A 74 -2.52 -4.29 -11.05
N TYR A 75 -2.70 -3.07 -11.55
CA TYR A 75 -3.44 -1.98 -10.90
C TYR A 75 -4.70 -1.59 -11.69
N GLU A 76 -5.26 -2.49 -12.49
CA GLU A 76 -6.50 -2.21 -13.24
C GLU A 76 -7.64 -1.76 -12.33
N CYS A 77 -7.73 -2.36 -11.14
CA CYS A 77 -8.76 -1.99 -10.15
C CYS A 77 -8.65 -0.54 -9.69
N TRP A 78 -7.48 0.12 -9.82
CA TRP A 78 -7.30 1.50 -9.36
C TRP A 78 -8.13 2.48 -10.18
N HIS A 79 -8.37 2.24 -11.48
CA HIS A 79 -9.29 3.07 -12.27
C HIS A 79 -10.69 3.14 -11.66
N PHE A 80 -11.15 2.04 -11.05
CA PHE A 80 -12.39 2.04 -10.30
C PHE A 80 -12.21 2.72 -8.94
N LEU A 81 -11.19 2.35 -8.15
CA LEU A 81 -10.98 2.88 -6.80
C LEU A 81 -10.75 4.41 -6.77
N THR A 82 -10.30 5.00 -7.87
CA THR A 82 -10.11 6.44 -8.01
C THR A 82 -11.26 7.17 -8.70
N ALA A 83 -12.29 6.45 -9.17
CA ALA A 83 -13.47 7.08 -9.76
C ALA A 83 -14.23 7.92 -8.72
N GLU A 84 -14.94 8.95 -9.19
CA GLU A 84 -15.68 9.87 -8.31
C GLU A 84 -16.75 9.13 -7.49
N ASP A 85 -17.47 8.19 -8.12
CA ASP A 85 -18.55 7.41 -7.52
C ASP A 85 -18.08 6.09 -6.89
N ALA A 86 -16.77 5.84 -6.82
CA ALA A 86 -16.22 4.56 -6.39
C ALA A 86 -16.64 4.20 -4.96
N ALA A 87 -16.48 5.16 -4.04
CA ALA A 87 -16.79 4.96 -2.64
C ALA A 87 -18.27 4.70 -2.43
N ASP A 88 -19.16 5.44 -3.10
CA ASP A 88 -20.61 5.20 -3.06
C ASP A 88 -20.96 3.78 -3.54
N VAL A 89 -20.41 3.36 -4.68
CA VAL A 89 -20.67 2.03 -5.25
C VAL A 89 -20.16 0.92 -4.30
N MET A 90 -18.99 1.09 -3.69
CA MET A 90 -18.44 0.15 -2.71
C MET A 90 -19.24 0.15 -1.40
N ASN A 91 -19.65 1.31 -0.89
CA ASN A 91 -20.46 1.45 0.32
C ASN A 91 -21.86 0.84 0.16
N GLN A 92 -22.43 0.84 -1.05
CA GLN A 92 -23.69 0.13 -1.33
C GLN A 92 -23.52 -1.40 -1.39
N ASN A 93 -22.29 -1.88 -1.55
CA ASN A 93 -21.96 -3.28 -1.76
C ASN A 93 -20.78 -3.72 -0.87
N LEU A 94 -20.80 -3.39 0.42
CA LEU A 94 -19.67 -3.55 1.36
C LEU A 94 -19.08 -4.96 1.43
N GLU A 95 -19.88 -6.00 1.18
CA GLU A 95 -19.40 -7.39 1.14
C GLU A 95 -18.71 -7.77 -0.18
N SER A 96 -18.80 -6.92 -1.19
CA SER A 96 -18.30 -7.18 -2.53
C SER A 96 -16.85 -6.74 -2.66
N THR A 97 -15.96 -7.72 -2.85
CA THR A 97 -14.55 -7.51 -3.14
C THR A 97 -14.12 -8.46 -4.25
N SER A 98 -13.41 -7.96 -5.25
CA SER A 98 -12.85 -8.77 -6.34
C SER A 98 -11.55 -8.15 -6.87
N PRO A 99 -10.51 -8.97 -7.14
CA PRO A 99 -9.29 -8.51 -7.79
C PRO A 99 -9.45 -8.30 -9.31
N GLY A 100 -10.52 -8.80 -9.94
CA GLY A 100 -10.74 -8.72 -11.39
C GLY A 100 -12.09 -8.11 -11.78
N GLU A 101 -12.10 -7.26 -12.82
CA GLU A 101 -13.27 -6.48 -13.25
C GLU A 101 -14.00 -5.82 -12.07
N MET A 102 -13.24 -5.26 -11.11
CA MET A 102 -13.72 -4.91 -9.76
C MET A 102 -15.02 -4.10 -9.78
N ARG A 103 -15.11 -3.04 -10.60
CA ARG A 103 -16.33 -2.23 -10.74
C ARG A 103 -17.55 -3.08 -11.07
N LYS A 104 -17.46 -3.91 -12.10
CA LYS A 104 -18.57 -4.78 -12.57
C LYS A 104 -18.93 -5.85 -11.53
N PHE A 105 -17.95 -6.32 -10.75
CA PHE A 105 -18.18 -7.26 -9.67
C PHE A 105 -18.96 -6.60 -8.52
N VAL A 106 -18.47 -5.44 -8.07
CA VAL A 106 -19.02 -4.63 -6.97
C VAL A 106 -20.42 -4.11 -7.29
N THR A 107 -20.63 -3.49 -8.47
CA THR A 107 -21.95 -2.99 -8.88
C THR A 107 -23.02 -4.09 -8.95
N LYS A 108 -22.62 -5.36 -9.12
CA LYS A 108 -23.55 -6.50 -9.14
C LYS A 108 -23.78 -7.11 -7.75
N GLY A 109 -23.21 -6.54 -6.69
CA GLY A 109 -23.30 -7.07 -5.32
C GLY A 109 -22.76 -8.50 -5.20
N ARG A 110 -21.79 -8.89 -6.06
CA ARG A 110 -21.25 -10.25 -6.03
C ARG A 110 -20.38 -10.43 -4.80
N THR A 111 -20.40 -11.61 -4.20
CA THR A 111 -19.51 -11.95 -3.09
C THR A 111 -18.72 -13.20 -3.43
N GLN A 112 -17.66 -13.45 -2.66
CA GLN A 112 -16.85 -14.65 -2.77
C GLN A 112 -16.61 -15.25 -1.38
N PRO A 113 -16.38 -16.57 -1.27
CA PRO A 113 -16.03 -17.18 0.00
C PRO A 113 -14.77 -16.56 0.60
N THR A 114 -14.76 -16.40 1.92
CA THR A 114 -13.55 -15.99 2.64
C THR A 114 -12.58 -17.16 2.75
N LEU A 115 -11.30 -16.85 2.97
CA LEU A 115 -10.29 -17.87 3.19
C LEU A 115 -10.43 -18.53 4.58
N PRO A 116 -9.89 -19.74 4.81
CA PRO A 116 -10.13 -20.52 6.03
C PRO A 116 -9.70 -19.85 7.34
N TYR A 117 -8.81 -18.87 7.28
CA TYR A 117 -8.35 -18.10 8.45
C TYR A 117 -9.27 -16.91 8.80
N VAL A 118 -10.28 -16.63 7.98
CA VAL A 118 -11.26 -15.57 8.26
C VAL A 118 -12.40 -16.16 9.06
N THR A 119 -12.56 -15.69 10.30
CA THR A 119 -13.68 -16.08 11.18
C THR A 119 -14.90 -15.17 10.93
N PRO A 120 -16.10 -15.58 11.38
CA PRO A 120 -17.27 -14.70 11.37
C PRO A 120 -17.04 -13.38 12.10
N ASP A 121 -16.30 -13.39 13.20
CA ASP A 121 -15.99 -12.19 13.99
C ASP A 121 -15.10 -11.21 13.22
N HIS A 122 -14.14 -11.69 12.43
CA HIS A 122 -13.33 -10.82 11.56
C HIS A 122 -14.20 -10.10 10.52
N LYS A 123 -15.14 -10.82 9.90
CA LYS A 123 -16.08 -10.21 8.96
C LYS A 123 -17.00 -9.21 9.66
N ALA A 124 -17.51 -9.56 10.84
CA ALA A 124 -18.40 -8.69 11.61
C ALA A 124 -17.71 -7.38 12.02
N ASP A 125 -16.47 -7.44 12.52
CA ASP A 125 -15.68 -6.25 12.88
C ASP A 125 -15.42 -5.36 11.65
N PHE A 126 -15.04 -5.95 10.51
CA PHE A 126 -14.88 -5.19 9.26
C PHE A 126 -16.17 -4.46 8.87
N MET A 127 -17.29 -5.19 8.84
CA MET A 127 -18.58 -4.63 8.44
C MET A 127 -19.05 -3.55 9.41
N ASP A 128 -18.87 -3.73 10.73
CA ASP A 128 -19.25 -2.74 11.74
C ASP A 128 -18.51 -1.41 11.56
N ARG A 129 -17.22 -1.46 11.21
CA ARG A 129 -16.40 -0.27 10.97
C ARG A 129 -16.73 0.40 9.64
N PHE A 130 -16.81 -0.40 8.57
CA PHE A 130 -16.98 0.14 7.21
C PHE A 130 -18.41 0.56 6.87
N CYS A 131 -19.42 0.11 7.64
CA CYS A 131 -20.79 0.61 7.46
C CYS A 131 -21.04 1.99 8.12
N LYS A 132 -20.03 2.54 8.80
CA LYS A 132 -20.11 3.83 9.51
C LYS A 132 -19.15 4.85 8.88
N ASP A 133 -19.34 6.11 9.23
CA ASP A 133 -18.37 7.20 9.03
C ASP A 133 -17.78 7.31 7.61
N GLY A 134 -18.61 7.10 6.58
CA GLY A 134 -18.23 7.23 5.17
C GLY A 134 -17.57 6.00 4.53
N GLY A 135 -17.35 4.93 5.30
CA GLY A 135 -16.85 3.64 4.80
C GLY A 135 -15.58 3.77 3.96
N PHE A 136 -15.69 3.55 2.65
CA PHE A 136 -14.56 3.58 1.72
C PHE A 136 -14.06 4.98 1.31
N ASP A 137 -14.69 6.08 1.75
CA ASP A 137 -14.27 7.44 1.38
C ASP A 137 -12.82 7.72 1.75
N ALA A 138 -12.48 7.60 3.04
CA ALA A 138 -11.14 7.89 3.53
C ALA A 138 -10.08 6.87 3.04
N PRO A 139 -10.32 5.55 3.05
CA PRO A 139 -9.38 4.59 2.48
C PRO A 139 -9.07 4.82 1.00
N SER A 140 -10.06 5.25 0.20
CA SER A 140 -9.87 5.52 -1.24
C SER A 140 -8.91 6.68 -1.51
N CYS A 141 -8.71 7.59 -0.54
CA CYS A 141 -7.77 8.70 -0.66
C CYS A 141 -6.33 8.23 -0.89
N TRP A 142 -5.91 7.06 -0.41
CA TRP A 142 -4.57 6.52 -0.69
C TRP A 142 -4.34 6.30 -2.19
N TYR A 143 -5.31 5.68 -2.86
CA TYR A 143 -5.27 5.44 -4.31
C TYR A 143 -5.34 6.74 -5.10
N LYS A 144 -6.25 7.64 -4.71
CA LYS A 144 -6.44 8.94 -5.36
C LYS A 144 -5.19 9.81 -5.23
N ALA A 145 -4.58 9.84 -4.05
CA ALA A 145 -3.40 10.63 -3.81
C ALA A 145 -2.24 10.21 -4.75
N LEU A 146 -2.00 8.90 -4.89
CA LEU A 146 -0.94 8.41 -5.80
C LEU A 146 -1.28 8.60 -7.26
N THR A 147 -2.51 8.28 -7.66
CA THR A 147 -2.94 8.38 -9.06
C THR A 147 -3.01 9.82 -9.55
N PHE A 148 -3.40 10.76 -8.69
CA PHE A 148 -3.54 12.18 -9.02
C PHE A 148 -2.34 13.02 -8.57
N ALA A 149 -1.20 12.38 -8.30
CA ALA A 149 0.07 13.05 -8.00
C ALA A 149 0.07 13.97 -6.77
N VAL A 150 -0.87 13.78 -5.83
CA VAL A 150 -1.03 14.66 -4.66
C VAL A 150 0.20 14.61 -3.75
N GLN A 151 0.83 13.44 -3.57
CA GLN A 151 2.07 13.31 -2.78
C GLN A 151 3.37 13.44 -3.58
N ASN A 152 3.33 13.68 -4.90
CA ASN A 152 4.54 13.65 -5.72
C ASN A 152 5.55 14.70 -5.28
N GLU A 153 5.09 15.90 -4.91
CA GLU A 153 5.96 16.96 -4.40
C GLU A 153 6.67 16.53 -3.10
N ALA A 154 5.95 15.89 -2.18
CA ALA A 154 6.54 15.42 -0.92
C ALA A 154 7.69 14.42 -1.16
N ASP A 155 7.53 13.51 -2.12
CA ASP A 155 8.58 12.55 -2.48
C ASP A 155 9.87 13.25 -2.97
N THR A 156 9.77 14.45 -3.57
CA THR A 156 10.96 15.24 -3.97
C THR A 156 11.71 15.85 -2.78
N LEU A 157 11.07 15.94 -1.61
CA LEU A 157 11.68 16.46 -0.38
C LEU A 157 12.50 15.39 0.37
N VAL A 158 12.42 14.13 -0.05
CA VAL A 158 13.23 13.05 0.55
C VAL A 158 14.71 13.28 0.23
N ALA A 159 15.53 13.39 1.28
CA ALA A 159 16.98 13.50 1.13
C ALA A 159 17.56 12.28 0.38
N GLU A 160 18.48 12.52 -0.56
CA GLU A 160 19.06 11.46 -1.40
C GLU A 160 19.68 10.33 -0.57
N GLU A 161 20.39 10.67 0.51
CA GLU A 161 21.00 9.69 1.41
C GLU A 161 20.00 8.87 2.22
N ALA A 162 18.74 9.32 2.30
CA ALA A 162 17.65 8.63 2.96
C ALA A 162 16.85 7.73 2.01
N LYS A 163 17.06 7.83 0.69
CA LYS A 163 16.48 6.91 -0.31
C LYS A 163 17.10 5.51 -0.24
N THR A 164 18.35 5.41 0.25
CA THR A 164 18.96 4.12 0.57
C THR A 164 18.63 3.73 2.00
N VAL A 165 18.06 2.53 2.18
CA VAL A 165 17.73 2.03 3.51
C VAL A 165 18.98 1.48 4.19
N LYS A 166 19.33 2.07 5.34
CA LYS A 166 20.57 1.81 6.09
C LYS A 166 20.33 1.03 7.38
N VAL A 167 19.07 0.88 7.78
CA VAL A 167 18.65 0.06 8.93
C VAL A 167 18.36 -1.37 8.49
N PRO A 168 18.30 -2.35 9.42
CA PRO A 168 17.87 -3.71 9.09
C PRO A 168 16.49 -3.72 8.41
N VAL A 169 16.38 -4.52 7.34
CA VAL A 169 15.15 -4.66 6.56
C VAL A 169 14.69 -6.11 6.58
N PHE A 170 13.40 -6.33 6.82
CA PHE A 170 12.72 -7.60 6.57
C PHE A 170 11.60 -7.38 5.55
N TYR A 171 11.59 -8.16 4.48
CA TYR A 171 10.51 -8.17 3.50
C TYR A 171 9.80 -9.52 3.53
N TRP A 172 8.47 -9.49 3.60
CA TRP A 172 7.63 -10.67 3.47
C TRP A 172 6.57 -10.43 2.39
N GLY A 173 6.73 -11.09 1.25
CA GLY A 173 5.80 -11.07 0.13
C GLY A 173 5.13 -12.44 -0.06
N GLY A 174 3.86 -12.44 -0.47
CA GLY A 174 3.12 -13.65 -0.80
C GLY A 174 3.26 -14.01 -2.27
N GLU A 175 3.69 -15.25 -2.58
CA GLU A 175 3.79 -15.74 -3.98
C GLU A 175 2.45 -15.77 -4.73
N GLN A 176 1.34 -15.80 -3.99
CA GLN A 176 -0.01 -15.75 -4.54
C GLN A 176 -0.61 -14.33 -4.57
N ASP A 177 0.15 -13.31 -4.12
CA ASP A 177 -0.31 -11.93 -4.23
C ASP A 177 -0.28 -11.50 -5.71
N PHE A 178 -1.46 -11.22 -6.25
CA PHE A 178 -1.65 -10.85 -7.64
C PHE A 178 -1.05 -9.47 -7.96
N VAL A 179 -0.99 -8.58 -6.97
CA VAL A 179 -0.62 -7.17 -7.10
C VAL A 179 0.84 -6.96 -6.73
N CYS A 180 1.23 -7.40 -5.53
CA CYS A 180 2.53 -7.16 -4.91
C CYS A 180 3.44 -8.37 -5.05
N ARG A 181 3.87 -8.65 -6.28
CA ARG A 181 4.72 -9.81 -6.57
C ARG A 181 6.06 -9.73 -5.83
N PRO A 182 6.50 -10.77 -5.10
CA PRO A 182 7.75 -10.75 -4.33
C PRO A 182 8.99 -10.41 -5.16
N ALA A 183 9.00 -10.81 -6.44
CA ALA A 183 10.09 -10.50 -7.38
C ALA A 183 10.37 -9.00 -7.55
N ALA A 184 9.40 -8.12 -7.25
CA ALA A 184 9.58 -6.67 -7.32
C ALA A 184 10.66 -6.16 -6.34
N LEU A 185 10.90 -6.86 -5.23
CA LEU A 185 11.95 -6.50 -4.27
C LEU A 185 13.34 -6.51 -4.91
N GLN A 186 13.59 -7.43 -5.86
CA GLN A 186 14.90 -7.62 -6.46
C GLN A 186 15.38 -6.34 -7.16
N LEU A 187 14.48 -5.54 -7.73
CA LEU A 187 14.80 -4.27 -8.37
C LEU A 187 15.48 -3.29 -7.39
N SER A 188 14.99 -3.21 -6.15
CA SER A 188 15.56 -2.33 -5.12
C SER A 188 16.89 -2.87 -4.58
N VAL A 189 17.05 -4.20 -4.53
CA VAL A 189 18.30 -4.86 -4.14
C VAL A 189 19.38 -4.60 -5.19
N ASP A 190 19.07 -4.82 -6.48
CA ASP A 190 20.00 -4.62 -7.60
C ASP A 190 20.41 -3.16 -7.74
N ALA A 191 19.50 -2.23 -7.43
CA ALA A 191 19.79 -0.80 -7.39
C ALA A 191 20.60 -0.35 -6.15
N GLY A 192 20.92 -1.27 -5.22
CA GLY A 192 21.66 -0.96 -4.00
C GLY A 192 20.88 -0.15 -2.97
N LEU A 193 19.55 -0.02 -3.13
CA LEU A 193 18.68 0.72 -2.22
C LEU A 193 18.39 -0.06 -0.94
N LEU A 194 18.41 -1.40 -1.04
CA LEU A 194 18.28 -2.32 0.08
C LEU A 194 19.56 -3.15 0.23
N ARG A 195 20.10 -3.19 1.45
CA ARG A 195 21.26 -4.02 1.75
C ARG A 195 20.81 -5.42 2.12
N MET A 196 21.13 -6.40 1.27
CA MET A 196 20.97 -7.81 1.63
C MET A 196 22.07 -8.21 2.60
N SER A 197 21.69 -8.53 3.83
CA SER A 197 22.55 -9.29 4.73
C SER A 197 22.69 -10.72 4.17
N ARG A 198 23.89 -11.09 3.71
CA ARG A 198 24.22 -12.50 3.46
C ARG A 198 24.12 -13.24 4.80
N VAL A 199 23.14 -14.13 4.93
CA VAL A 199 23.12 -15.15 5.99
C VAL A 199 23.89 -16.35 5.48
#